data_AF-A0A6A3G1X8-F1
#
_entry.id   AF-A0A6A3G1X8-F1
#
_cell.length_a   1.000
_cell.length_b   1.000
_cell.length_c   1.000
_cell.angle_alpha   90.00
_cell.angle_beta   90.00
_cell.angle_gamma   90.00
#
_symmetry.space_group_name_H-M   'P 1'
#
loop_
_entity.id
_entity.type
_entity.pdbx_description
1 polymer ?
#
loop_
_entity_poly.entity_id
_entity_poly.type
_entity_poly.pdbx_seq_one_letter_code
_entity_poly.pdbx_strand_id
1 'polypeptide(L)'
;MSVAVAKLSRFLENSGEKHCDAGIKVVRYLLKTKDVGIVYDGLLGTQLEAYSDADRAGNRDDRRSVSGMLLMLCGAPVVWRSTFQKTVALSSTEAEYMALSDCVK
;
A
#
# COMPACT_ATOMS: atom_id res chain seq x y z
N MET A 1 -5.19 -2.11 -1.56
CA MET A 1 -5.66 -0.87 -0.90
C MET A 1 -4.46 0.03 -0.68
N SER A 2 -4.58 1.35 -0.92
CA SER A 2 -3.50 2.32 -0.66
C SER A 2 -3.50 2.75 0.82
N VAL A 3 -2.32 3.01 1.38
CA VAL A 3 -2.16 3.48 2.77
C VAL A 3 -2.94 4.76 3.07
N ALA A 4 -3.03 5.68 2.10
CA ALA A 4 -3.74 6.94 2.27
C ALA A 4 -5.24 6.70 2.55
N VAL A 5 -5.86 5.79 1.79
CA VAL A 5 -7.26 5.42 1.96
C VAL A 5 -7.47 4.72 3.30
N ALA A 6 -6.61 3.78 3.65
CA ALA A 6 -6.69 3.03 4.90
C ALA A 6 -6.53 3.92 6.15
N LYS A 7 -5.73 4.99 6.05
CA LYS A 7 -5.58 5.98 7.14
C LYS A 7 -6.80 6.89 7.25
N LEU A 8 -7.30 7.41 6.13
CA LEU A 8 -8.45 8.30 6.13
C LEU A 8 -9.75 7.60 6.54
N SER A 9 -9.91 6.32 6.19
CA SER A 9 -11.11 5.54 6.54
C SER A 9 -11.33 5.40 8.05
N ARG A 10 -10.27 5.54 8.87
CA ARG A 10 -10.38 5.48 10.35
C ARG A 10 -11.09 6.69 10.95
N PHE A 11 -11.17 7.81 10.22
CA PHE A 11 -11.72 9.07 10.70
C PHE A 11 -13.02 9.45 9.97
N LEU A 12 -13.74 8.49 9.39
CA LEU A 12 -15.00 8.75 8.67
C LEU A 12 -16.13 9.19 9.60
N GLU A 13 -16.18 8.67 10.82
CA GLU A 13 -17.24 9.00 11.79
C GLU A 13 -17.03 10.36 12.46
N ASN A 14 -15.77 10.79 12.62
CA ASN A 14 -15.42 12.08 13.21
C ASN A 14 -14.20 12.68 12.50
N SER A 15 -14.43 13.24 11.32
CA SER A 15 -13.39 13.86 10.51
C SER A 15 -13.10 15.30 10.96
N GLY A 16 -11.93 15.54 11.53
CA GLY A 16 -11.40 16.90 11.71
C GLY A 16 -10.93 17.54 10.39
N GLU A 17 -10.73 18.86 10.39
CA GLU A 17 -10.35 19.66 9.21
C GLU A 17 -9.14 19.08 8.45
N LYS A 18 -8.09 18.67 9.18
CA LYS A 18 -6.89 18.04 8.59
C LYS A 18 -7.19 16.75 7.81
N HIS A 19 -8.18 15.97 8.25
CA HIS A 19 -8.58 14.73 7.59
C HIS A 19 -9.36 15.04 6.31
N CYS A 20 -10.25 16.04 6.34
CA CYS A 20 -10.97 16.53 5.17
C CYS A 20 -10.02 17.05 4.09
N ASP A 21 -9.04 17.88 4.46
CA ASP A 21 -8.04 18.41 3.54
C ASP A 21 -7.21 17.30 2.89
N ALA A 22 -6.79 16.31 3.68
CA ALA A 22 -6.07 15.15 3.18
C ALA A 22 -6.94 14.31 2.21
N GLY A 23 -8.23 14.14 2.51
CA GLY A 23 -9.18 13.48 1.61
C GLY A 23 -9.34 14.22 0.28
N ILE A 24 -9.51 15.55 0.32
CA ILE A 24 -9.59 16.38 -0.89
C ILE A 24 -8.29 16.29 -1.70
N LYS A 25 -7.13 16.22 -1.05
CA LYS A 25 -5.83 16.04 -1.73
C LYS A 25 -5.76 14.70 -2.47
N VAL A 26 -6.28 13.62 -1.88
CA VAL A 26 -6.36 12.31 -2.56
C VAL A 26 -7.26 12.40 -3.79
N VAL A 27 -8.44 13.02 -3.67
CA VAL A 27 -9.35 13.19 -4.83
C VAL A 27 -8.72 14.05 -5.94
N ARG A 28 -8.04 15.15 -5.59
CA ARG A 28 -7.30 15.98 -6.55
C ARG A 28 -6.20 15.21 -7.25
N TYR A 29 -5.46 14.36 -6.53
CA TYR A 29 -4.45 13.51 -7.13
C TYR A 29 -5.07 12.58 -8.18
N LEU A 30 -6.13 11.86 -7.82
CA LEU A 30 -6.84 10.95 -8.73
C LEU A 30 -7.38 11.68 -9.96
N LEU A 31 -7.93 12.89 -9.79
CA LEU A 31 -8.42 13.70 -10.91
C LEU A 31 -7.30 14.14 -11.85
N LYS A 32 -6.14 14.52 -11.30
CA LYS A 32 -4.98 14.96 -12.08
C LYS A 32 -4.28 13.81 -12.81
N THR A 33 -4.33 12.60 -12.28
CA THR A 33 -3.70 11.41 -12.86
C THR A 33 -4.68 10.48 -13.56
N LYS A 34 -5.91 10.93 -13.85
CA LYS A 34 -6.94 10.09 -14.48
C LYS A 34 -6.53 9.53 -15.85
N ASP A 35 -5.69 10.27 -16.57
CA ASP A 35 -5.21 9.91 -17.91
C ASP A 35 -3.83 9.22 -17.86
N VAL A 36 -3.29 8.99 -16.67
CA VAL A 36 -2.01 8.29 -16.46
C VAL A 36 -2.29 6.81 -16.24
N GLY A 37 -1.70 5.96 -17.08
CA GLY A 37 -1.87 4.52 -17.03
C GLY A 37 -0.54 3.78 -17.12
N ILE A 38 -0.57 2.51 -16.77
CA ILE A 38 0.54 1.57 -16.95
C ILE A 38 0.39 0.95 -18.34
N VAL A 39 1.47 0.95 -19.12
CA VAL A 39 1.51 0.36 -20.46
C VAL A 39 2.27 -0.96 -20.39
N TYR A 40 1.67 -2.02 -20.94
CA TYR A 40 2.30 -3.32 -21.10
C TYR A 40 2.75 -3.45 -22.55
N ASP A 41 4.06 -3.43 -22.79
CA ASP A 41 4.64 -3.59 -24.13
C ASP A 41 4.91 -5.07 -24.49
N GLY A 42 4.78 -5.98 -23.52
CA GLY A 42 4.99 -7.42 -23.70
C GLY A 42 6.44 -7.81 -23.97
N LEU A 43 7.40 -6.88 -23.87
CA LEU A 43 8.80 -7.11 -24.22
C LEU A 43 9.55 -7.97 -23.19
N LEU A 44 9.10 -7.94 -21.93
CA LEU A 44 9.78 -8.59 -20.80
C LEU A 44 9.33 -10.03 -20.51
N GLY A 45 8.65 -10.69 -21.44
CA GLY A 45 8.17 -12.08 -21.28
C GLY A 45 7.10 -12.24 -20.20
N THR A 46 6.58 -13.45 -19.99
CA THR A 46 5.46 -13.72 -19.06
C THR A 46 5.92 -14.08 -17.64
N GLN A 47 7.03 -13.50 -17.18
CA GLN A 47 7.53 -13.76 -15.83
C GLN A 47 6.72 -12.94 -14.81
N LEU A 48 6.24 -13.62 -13.76
CA LEU A 48 5.61 -13.01 -12.61
C LEU A 48 6.69 -12.77 -11.54
N GLU A 49 6.87 -11.52 -11.14
CA GLU A 49 7.80 -11.15 -10.07
C GLU A 49 7.01 -10.53 -8.92
N ALA A 50 7.32 -10.95 -7.69
CA ALA A 50 6.66 -10.47 -6.48
C ALA A 50 7.66 -9.79 -5.58
N TYR A 51 7.33 -8.60 -5.12
CA TYR A 51 8.08 -7.83 -4.15
C TYR A 51 7.22 -7.65 -2.90
N SER A 52 7.89 -7.69 -1.75
CA SER A 52 7.30 -7.45 -0.44
C SER A 52 8.19 -6.49 0.32
N ASP A 53 7.57 -5.64 1.12
CA ASP A 53 8.24 -4.66 1.99
C ASP A 53 7.39 -4.45 3.25
N ALA A 54 8.02 -4.07 4.36
CA ALA A 54 7.31 -3.72 5.58
C ALA A 54 7.88 -2.45 6.21
N ASP A 55 7.00 -1.49 6.55
CA ASP A 55 7.43 -0.39 7.41
C ASP A 55 7.60 -0.86 8.86
N ARG A 56 8.45 -0.20 9.65
CA ARG A 56 8.59 -0.49 11.10
C ARG A 56 7.81 0.53 11.91
N ALA A 57 6.76 0.07 12.60
CA ALA A 57 5.98 0.89 13.52
C ALA A 57 5.48 2.22 12.90
N GLY A 58 5.13 2.22 11.61
CA GLY A 58 4.76 3.42 10.86
C GLY A 58 3.45 4.08 11.31
N ASN A 59 2.62 3.36 12.07
CA ASN A 59 1.41 3.91 12.69
C ASN A 59 1.66 4.23 14.18
N ARG A 60 1.72 5.52 14.55
CA ARG A 60 1.88 5.94 15.95
C ARG A 60 0.69 5.56 16.83
N ASP A 61 -0.50 5.41 16.27
CA ASP A 61 -1.71 5.14 17.03
C ASP A 61 -1.72 3.70 17.55
N ASP A 62 -1.47 2.73 16.66
CA ASP A 62 -1.60 1.30 16.98
C ASP A 62 -0.25 0.57 17.05
N ARG A 63 0.86 1.26 16.74
CA ARG A 63 2.22 0.71 16.58
C ARG A 63 2.36 -0.43 15.57
N ARG A 64 1.32 -0.70 14.78
CA ARG A 64 1.32 -1.71 13.74
C ARG A 64 2.11 -1.24 12.53
N SER A 65 2.92 -2.16 12.03
CA SER A 65 3.61 -2.04 10.76
C SER A 65 2.65 -2.13 9.58
N VAL A 66 3.02 -1.56 8.45
CA VAL A 66 2.32 -1.65 7.17
C VAL A 66 3.11 -2.56 6.25
N SER A 67 2.48 -3.66 5.83
CA SER A 67 3.01 -4.54 4.79
C SER A 67 2.60 -4.02 3.41
N GLY A 68 3.58 -3.91 2.51
CA GLY A 68 3.41 -3.62 1.09
C GLY A 68 3.72 -4.85 0.24
N MET A 69 2.95 -5.02 -0.84
CA MET A 69 3.23 -6.00 -1.90
C MET A 69 3.09 -5.34 -3.27
N LEU A 70 3.93 -5.79 -4.20
CA LEU A 70 3.90 -5.41 -5.61
C LEU A 70 4.11 -6.66 -6.46
N LEU A 71 3.15 -6.97 -7.34
CA LEU A 71 3.28 -8.01 -8.36
C LEU A 71 3.49 -7.34 -9.71
N MET A 72 4.56 -7.76 -10.38
CA MET A 72 4.96 -7.32 -11.71
C MET A 72 4.70 -8.47 -12.68
N LEU A 73 4.08 -8.18 -13.81
CA LEU A 73 3.88 -9.09 -14.92
C LEU A 73 4.31 -8.40 -16.21
N CYS A 74 5.12 -9.07 -17.02
CA CYS A 74 5.66 -8.50 -18.25
C CYS A 74 6.39 -7.16 -18.01
N GLY A 75 7.10 -7.03 -16.88
CA GLY A 75 7.84 -5.81 -16.54
C GLY A 75 6.99 -4.64 -16.03
N ALA A 76 5.68 -4.82 -15.85
CA ALA A 76 4.77 -3.77 -15.41
C ALA A 76 3.91 -4.21 -14.20
N PRO A 77 3.57 -3.29 -13.28
CA PRO A 77 2.86 -3.64 -12.07
C PRO A 77 1.40 -3.98 -12.36
N VAL A 78 0.97 -5.18 -11.98
CA VAL A 78 -0.43 -5.64 -12.12
C VAL A 78 -1.20 -5.58 -10.81
N VAL A 79 -0.52 -5.79 -9.68
CA VAL A 79 -1.14 -5.74 -8.35
C VAL A 79 -0.23 -4.97 -7.42
N TRP A 80 -0.82 -4.04 -6.68
CA TRP A 80 -0.17 -3.40 -5.54
C TRP A 80 -1.15 -3.32 -4.37
N ARG A 81 -0.64 -3.59 -3.18
CA ARG A 81 -1.45 -3.52 -1.97
C ARG A 81 -0.60 -3.12 -0.79
N SER A 82 -1.17 -2.26 0.05
CA SER A 82 -0.64 -1.95 1.37
C SER A 82 -1.69 -2.31 2.42
N THR A 83 -1.29 -2.99 3.48
CA THR A 83 -2.18 -3.47 4.54
C THR A 83 -1.51 -3.28 5.90
N PHE A 84 -2.26 -2.86 6.91
CA PHE A 84 -1.76 -2.90 8.28
C PHE A 84 -1.60 -4.35 8.74
N GLN A 85 -0.45 -4.67 9.34
CA GLN A 85 -0.22 -5.98 9.92
C GLN A 85 -1.25 -6.29 11.01
N LYS A 86 -1.68 -7.55 11.09
CA LYS A 86 -2.68 -7.99 12.08
C LYS A 86 -2.13 -7.91 13.51
N THR A 87 -0.83 -8.17 13.65
CA THR A 87 -0.08 -8.16 14.91
C THR A 87 0.98 -7.06 14.89
N VAL A 88 1.46 -6.67 16.07
CA VAL A 88 2.56 -5.71 16.20
C VAL A 88 3.87 -6.48 16.09
N ALA A 89 4.71 -6.15 15.10
CA ALA A 89 6.05 -6.70 14.98
C ALA A 89 6.96 -6.17 16.10
N LEU A 90 7.77 -7.04 16.69
CA LEU A 90 8.76 -6.69 17.70
C LEU A 90 10.10 -6.26 17.08
N SER A 91 10.33 -6.58 15.81
CA SER A 91 11.52 -6.19 15.04
C SER A 91 11.17 -5.88 13.59
N SER A 92 12.08 -5.19 12.87
CA SER A 92 11.93 -5.00 11.42
C SER A 92 11.95 -6.34 10.67
N THR A 93 12.83 -7.27 11.07
CA THR A 93 12.92 -8.59 10.45
C THR A 93 11.61 -9.36 10.55
N GLU A 94 10.94 -9.29 11.70
CA GLU A 94 9.63 -9.92 11.89
C GLU A 94 8.55 -9.25 11.02
N ALA A 95 8.58 -7.92 10.90
CA ALA A 95 7.67 -7.18 10.03
C ALA A 95 7.85 -7.59 8.55
N GLU A 96 9.10 -7.71 8.09
CA GLU A 96 9.41 -8.17 6.72
C GLU A 96 8.93 -9.60 6.49
N TYR A 97 9.16 -10.50 7.46
CA TYR A 97 8.70 -11.88 7.36
C TYR A 97 7.18 -11.99 7.27
N MET A 98 6.45 -11.18 8.06
CA MET A 98 5.00 -11.10 7.97
C MET A 98 4.53 -10.55 6.61
N ALA A 99 5.18 -9.52 6.07
CA ALA A 99 4.86 -9.00 4.74
C ALA A 99 5.08 -10.04 3.65
N LEU A 100 6.21 -10.76 3.69
CA LEU A 100 6.50 -11.85 2.76
C LEU A 100 5.45 -12.95 2.84
N SER A 101 5.08 -13.35 4.07
CA SER A 101 4.02 -14.33 4.28
C SER A 101 2.66 -13.86 3.75
N ASP A 102 2.35 -12.56 3.81
CA ASP A 102 1.12 -12.01 3.26
C ASP A 102 1.16 -11.85 1.73
N CYS A 103 2.34 -11.65 1.14
CA CYS A 103 2.52 -11.53 -0.31
C CYS A 103 2.32 -12.87 -1.05
N VAL A 104 2.63 -13.99 -0.40
CA VAL A 104 2.55 -15.35 -0.99
C VAL A 104 1.18 -16.02 -0.78
N LYS A 105 0.30 -15.45 0.05
CA LYS A 105 -1.05 -15.98 0.32
C LYS A 105 -2.00 -15.78 -0.87
#